data_AF-M5GD65-F1
#
_entry.id   AF-M5GD65-F1
#
_cell.length_a   1.000
_cell.length_b   1.000
_cell.length_c   1.000
_cell.angle_alpha   90.00
_cell.angle_beta   90.00
_cell.angle_gamma   90.00
#
_symmetry.space_group_name_H-M   'P 1'
#
loop_
_entity.id
_entity.type
_entity.pdbx_description
1 polymer ?
#
loop_
_entity_poly.entity_id
_entity_poly.type
_entity_poly.pdbx_seq_one_letter_code
_entity_poly.pdbx_strand_id
1 'polypeptide(L)'
;MVQHSYIRSLTNGHQYLLLSHTIPSEFHRSSILDITDPTATGAYWSNITAGALAVEYTTAGLNITYPGGGYAFESLTNDSFSVLHTRQIDPTLSFDITFHTSSPIILNGGLGSLTLGVTKGQMPNMTTEWSMPSGVTFGSFHWNGTTHEIDTANSFTWYDRQWGGDVPKNWTWFGLHVGSPNDERKTTKVSLWAIDQTDNLLPRTQFATIRKEDGSQLVVPVV
;
A
#
# COMPACT_ATOMS: atom_id res chain seq x y z
N MET A 1 -3.05 7.16 -0.44
CA MET A 1 -1.79 6.50 -0.04
C MET A 1 -2.11 5.08 0.33
N VAL A 2 -1.33 4.14 -0.17
CA VAL A 2 -1.53 2.72 0.07
C VAL A 2 -0.27 2.16 0.68
N GLN A 3 -0.41 1.35 1.70
CA GLN A 3 0.65 0.55 2.28
C GLN A 3 0.16 -0.88 2.40
N HIS A 4 0.97 -1.84 1.95
CA HIS A 4 0.82 -3.23 2.35
C HIS A 4 2.15 -3.75 2.89
N SER A 5 2.09 -4.52 3.97
CA SER A 5 3.24 -5.16 4.58
C SER A 5 3.10 -6.66 4.46
N TYR A 6 4.17 -7.28 3.97
CA TYR A 6 4.39 -8.70 4.18
C TYR A 6 5.12 -8.84 5.52
N ILE A 7 4.48 -9.51 6.46
CA ILE A 7 4.95 -9.60 7.85
C ILE A 7 5.17 -11.06 8.19
N ARG A 8 6.34 -11.38 8.74
CA ARG A 8 6.54 -12.59 9.52
C ARG A 8 6.38 -12.26 11.00
N SER A 9 5.56 -13.01 11.71
CA SER A 9 5.38 -12.83 13.15
C SER A 9 6.45 -13.60 13.93
N LEU A 10 7.09 -12.95 14.90
CA LEU A 10 7.95 -13.61 15.89
C LEU A 10 7.15 -14.45 16.89
N THR A 11 5.86 -14.14 17.08
CA THR A 11 5.01 -14.78 18.08
C THR A 11 4.61 -16.21 17.71
N ASN A 12 4.27 -16.46 16.44
CA ASN A 12 3.82 -17.77 15.97
C ASN A 12 4.51 -18.25 14.68
N GLY A 13 5.42 -17.46 14.10
CA GLY A 13 6.12 -17.81 12.85
C GLY A 13 5.25 -17.72 11.59
N HIS A 14 3.97 -17.36 11.70
CA HIS A 14 3.09 -17.17 10.56
C HIS A 14 3.49 -15.92 9.77
N GLN A 15 3.07 -15.92 8.52
CA GLN A 15 3.20 -14.85 7.58
C GLN A 15 1.82 -14.21 7.34
N TYR A 16 1.80 -12.89 7.27
CA TYR A 16 0.60 -12.08 7.10
C TYR A 16 0.79 -11.06 5.99
N LEU A 17 -0.28 -10.79 5.25
CA LEU A 17 -0.41 -9.61 4.42
C LEU A 17 -1.31 -8.61 5.15
N LEU A 18 -0.73 -7.52 5.64
CA LEU A 18 -1.44 -6.45 6.32
C LEU A 18 -1.54 -5.22 5.41
N LEU A 19 -2.69 -4.56 5.36
CA LEU A 19 -2.94 -3.38 4.54
C LEU A 19 -3.37 -2.19 5.41
N SER A 20 -2.79 -1.03 5.12
CA SER A 20 -3.22 0.29 5.59
C SER A 20 -3.37 1.21 4.38
N HIS A 21 -4.58 1.68 4.13
CA HIS A 21 -4.89 2.54 2.98
C HIS A 21 -5.74 3.71 3.45
N THR A 22 -5.34 4.92 3.07
CA THR A 22 -6.16 6.11 3.21
C THR A 22 -6.29 6.86 1.90
N ILE A 23 -7.52 7.23 1.56
CA ILE A 23 -7.80 8.33 0.63
C ILE A 23 -8.17 9.53 1.52
N PRO A 24 -7.28 10.54 1.62
CA PRO A 24 -7.47 11.67 2.52
C PRO A 24 -8.83 12.33 2.27
N SER A 25 -9.57 12.59 3.36
CA SER A 25 -10.92 13.17 3.34
C SER A 25 -12.04 12.32 2.75
N GLU A 26 -11.78 11.06 2.37
CA GLU A 26 -12.80 10.11 1.91
C GLU A 26 -12.95 8.93 2.86
N PHE A 27 -11.91 8.09 2.97
CA PHE A 27 -11.95 6.88 3.79
C PHE A 27 -10.56 6.39 4.20
N HIS A 28 -10.52 5.57 5.24
CA HIS A 28 -9.42 4.66 5.49
C HIS A 28 -9.90 3.21 5.46
N ARG A 29 -9.01 2.31 5.10
CA ARG A 29 -9.23 0.87 5.02
C ARG A 29 -8.04 0.17 5.63
N SER A 30 -8.34 -0.92 6.34
CA SER A 30 -7.35 -1.88 6.74
C SER A 30 -7.83 -3.30 6.52
N SER A 31 -6.87 -4.20 6.31
CA SER A 31 -7.14 -5.62 6.21
C SER A 31 -5.94 -6.43 6.65
N ILE A 32 -6.19 -7.68 6.99
CA ILE A 32 -5.16 -8.67 7.23
C ILE A 32 -5.58 -10.00 6.58
N LEU A 33 -4.60 -10.71 6.04
CA LEU A 33 -4.70 -12.08 5.57
C LEU A 33 -3.57 -12.90 6.19
N ASP A 34 -3.89 -13.97 6.90
CA ASP A 34 -2.94 -15.03 7.21
C ASP A 34 -2.64 -15.79 5.93
N ILE A 35 -1.44 -15.58 5.38
CA ILE A 35 -1.02 -16.22 4.14
C ILE A 35 -0.34 -17.57 4.39
N THR A 36 -0.07 -17.91 5.67
CA THR A 36 0.43 -19.24 6.04
C THR A 36 -0.69 -20.27 6.01
N ASP A 37 -1.88 -19.90 6.51
CA ASP A 37 -3.09 -20.70 6.38
C ASP A 37 -4.27 -19.85 5.88
N PRO A 38 -4.32 -19.53 4.57
CA PRO A 38 -5.34 -18.66 4.00
C PRO A 38 -6.73 -19.30 3.97
N THR A 39 -6.85 -20.59 4.30
CA THR A 39 -8.12 -21.34 4.27
C THR A 39 -8.75 -21.49 5.65
N ALA A 40 -8.01 -21.18 6.72
CA ALA A 40 -8.52 -21.23 8.07
C ALA A 40 -9.71 -20.28 8.26
N THR A 41 -10.65 -20.68 9.12
CA THR A 41 -11.73 -19.79 9.54
C THR A 41 -11.12 -18.61 10.29
N GLY A 42 -11.44 -17.39 9.85
CA GLY A 42 -10.83 -16.19 10.41
C GLY A 42 -9.38 -15.95 9.96
N ALA A 43 -8.98 -16.49 8.80
CA ALA A 43 -7.69 -16.14 8.17
C ALA A 43 -7.69 -14.72 7.57
N TYR A 44 -8.86 -14.15 7.27
CA TYR A 44 -9.00 -12.85 6.62
C TYR A 44 -9.98 -11.94 7.35
N TRP A 45 -9.65 -10.65 7.38
CA TRP A 45 -10.56 -9.60 7.77
C TRP A 45 -10.23 -8.28 7.06
N SER A 46 -11.26 -7.47 6.87
CA SER A 46 -11.11 -6.12 6.35
C SER A 46 -12.19 -5.19 6.88
N ASN A 47 -11.84 -3.93 7.07
CA ASN A 47 -12.78 -2.86 7.38
C ASN A 47 -12.51 -1.63 6.52
N ILE A 48 -13.57 -0.89 6.20
CA ILE A 48 -13.50 0.42 5.56
C ILE A 48 -14.33 1.41 6.36
N THR A 49 -13.71 2.52 6.73
CA THR A 49 -14.35 3.58 7.50
C THR A 49 -14.33 4.85 6.66
N ALA A 50 -15.51 5.32 6.29
CA ALA A 50 -15.67 6.63 5.65
C ALA A 50 -15.47 7.74 6.68
N GLY A 51 -14.81 8.82 6.29
CA GLY A 51 -14.61 9.96 7.17
C GLY A 51 -13.80 11.09 6.55
N ALA A 52 -14.15 12.31 6.93
CA ALA A 52 -13.30 13.46 6.68
C ALA A 52 -12.12 13.47 7.65
N LEU A 53 -11.01 14.09 7.26
CA LEU A 53 -9.88 14.31 8.16
C LEU A 53 -10.26 15.24 9.32
N ALA A 54 -9.62 15.05 10.46
CA ALA A 54 -9.81 15.94 11.62
C ALA A 54 -9.11 17.31 11.44
N VAL A 55 -8.06 17.36 10.61
CA VAL A 55 -7.25 18.56 10.32
C VAL A 55 -7.02 18.63 8.81
N GLU A 56 -6.98 19.83 8.24
CA GLU A 56 -6.62 20.03 6.83
C GLU A 56 -5.28 19.36 6.53
N TYR A 57 -5.27 18.54 5.48
CA TYR A 57 -4.07 17.95 4.92
C TYR A 57 -3.20 19.08 4.34
N THR A 58 -2.15 19.47 5.06
CA THR A 58 -1.14 20.39 4.53
C THR A 58 -0.06 19.60 3.81
N THR A 59 0.41 20.09 2.67
CA THR A 59 1.52 19.46 1.93
C THR A 59 2.87 19.61 2.64
N ALA A 60 2.93 20.35 3.76
CA ALA A 60 4.15 20.65 4.50
C ALA A 60 4.65 19.48 5.37
N GLY A 61 3.86 18.41 5.50
CA GLY A 61 4.26 17.19 6.17
C GLY A 61 3.22 16.10 5.95
N LEU A 62 3.66 14.86 5.73
CA LEU A 62 2.72 13.74 5.72
C LEU A 62 2.23 13.50 7.16
N ASN A 63 1.03 13.95 7.49
CA ASN A 63 0.39 13.70 8.78
C ASN A 63 -1.11 13.59 8.59
N ILE A 64 -1.62 12.37 8.66
CA ILE A 64 -3.03 12.05 8.54
C ILE A 64 -3.50 11.41 9.83
N THR A 65 -4.52 12.00 10.44
CA THR A 65 -5.23 11.42 11.57
C THR A 65 -6.74 11.58 11.35
N TYR A 66 -7.48 10.47 11.46
CA TYR A 66 -8.94 10.50 11.37
C TYR A 66 -9.58 10.81 12.74
N PRO A 67 -10.81 11.39 12.76
CA PRO A 67 -11.53 11.67 13.99
C PRO A 67 -11.61 10.46 14.94
N GLY A 68 -11.50 10.73 16.24
CA GLY A 68 -11.44 9.68 17.26
C GLY A 68 -10.06 9.03 17.43
N GLY A 69 -9.08 9.36 16.58
CA GLY A 69 -7.71 8.88 16.72
C GLY A 69 -7.52 7.38 16.49
N GLY A 70 -8.52 6.72 15.90
CA GLY A 70 -8.51 5.28 15.62
C GLY A 70 -7.66 4.90 14.40
N TYR A 71 -7.30 5.85 13.54
CA TYR A 71 -6.41 5.62 12.40
C TYR A 71 -5.48 6.81 12.18
N ALA A 72 -4.21 6.53 11.92
CA ALA A 72 -3.25 7.53 11.46
C ALA A 72 -2.25 6.98 10.43
N PHE A 73 -1.73 7.90 9.60
CA PHE A 73 -0.65 7.67 8.66
C PHE A 73 0.22 8.93 8.59
N GLU A 74 1.46 8.85 9.06
CA GLU A 74 2.30 10.02 9.26
C GLU A 74 3.78 9.75 8.94
N SER A 75 4.53 10.82 8.73
CA SER A 75 5.98 10.81 8.67
C SER A 75 6.58 11.17 10.03
N LEU A 76 7.61 10.43 10.42
CA LEU A 76 8.42 10.70 11.60
C LEU A 76 9.70 11.49 11.27
N THR A 77 9.92 11.81 9.99
CA THR A 77 11.07 12.60 9.52
C THR A 77 10.65 13.90 8.83
N ASN A 78 11.55 14.90 8.90
CA ASN A 78 11.35 16.23 8.33
C ASN A 78 11.23 16.23 6.79
N ASP A 79 11.79 15.24 6.11
CA ASP A 79 11.64 15.09 4.66
C ASP A 79 10.28 14.52 4.24
N SER A 80 9.42 14.17 5.20
CA SER A 80 8.08 13.61 4.99
C SER A 80 8.01 12.18 4.42
N PHE A 81 9.15 11.50 4.23
CA PHE A 81 9.13 10.16 3.63
C PHE A 81 10.19 9.17 4.13
N SER A 82 11.29 9.58 4.77
CA SER A 82 12.34 8.64 5.19
C SER A 82 11.86 7.60 6.21
N VAL A 83 11.06 8.03 7.18
CA VAL A 83 10.44 7.14 8.17
C VAL A 83 8.96 7.43 8.25
N LEU A 84 8.16 6.40 7.97
CA LEU A 84 6.70 6.49 7.96
C LEU A 84 6.13 5.59 9.04
N HIS A 85 5.00 6.01 9.58
CA HIS A 85 4.29 5.35 10.65
C HIS A 85 2.80 5.27 10.31
N THR A 86 2.20 4.11 10.56
CA THR A 86 0.76 3.94 10.46
C THR A 86 0.24 3.17 11.65
N ARG A 87 -0.91 3.60 12.15
CA ARG A 87 -1.61 2.94 13.25
C ARG A 87 -3.08 2.78 12.95
N GLN A 88 -3.64 1.68 13.45
CA GLN A 88 -5.07 1.47 13.55
C GLN A 88 -5.41 0.89 14.91
N ILE A 89 -6.53 1.34 15.49
CA ILE A 89 -7.10 0.83 16.73
C ILE A 89 -8.50 0.30 16.40
N ASP A 90 -8.63 -1.02 16.31
CA ASP A 90 -9.89 -1.76 16.15
C ASP A 90 -9.85 -3.03 17.03
N PRO A 91 -10.96 -3.42 17.68
CA PRO A 91 -11.00 -4.63 18.52
C PRO A 91 -10.62 -5.92 17.79
N THR A 92 -10.79 -5.97 16.47
CA THR A 92 -10.47 -7.13 15.63
C THR A 92 -9.06 -7.05 15.09
N LEU A 93 -8.67 -5.90 14.52
CA LEU A 93 -7.33 -5.67 13.98
C LEU A 93 -6.79 -4.29 14.39
N SER A 94 -5.85 -4.30 15.33
CA SER A 94 -5.04 -3.12 15.63
C SER A 94 -3.62 -3.30 15.13
N PHE A 95 -2.96 -2.22 14.73
CA PHE A 95 -1.54 -2.25 14.40
C PHE A 95 -0.88 -0.91 14.72
N ASP A 96 0.41 -0.97 15.01
CA ASP A 96 1.30 0.17 15.20
C ASP A 96 2.61 -0.21 14.50
N ILE A 97 2.78 0.31 13.28
CA ILE A 97 3.80 -0.13 12.34
C ILE A 97 4.58 1.08 11.88
N THR A 98 5.90 1.00 12.02
CA THR A 98 6.84 1.95 11.46
C THR A 98 7.67 1.28 10.38
N PHE A 99 7.97 2.01 9.32
CA PHE A 99 8.83 1.52 8.26
C PHE A 99 9.75 2.60 7.71
N HIS A 100 10.97 2.17 7.35
CA HIS A 100 11.96 3.02 6.69
C HIS A 100 11.83 2.89 5.18
N THR A 101 11.86 4.01 4.46
CA THR A 101 11.93 3.99 2.99
C THR A 101 13.37 3.72 2.53
N SER A 102 13.74 2.44 2.56
CA SER A 102 15.13 1.99 2.33
C SER A 102 15.39 1.39 0.95
N SER A 103 14.35 1.25 0.14
CA SER A 103 14.46 0.73 -1.22
C SER A 103 14.56 1.87 -2.22
N PRO A 104 15.24 1.68 -3.37
CA PRO A 104 15.01 2.51 -4.55
C PRO A 104 13.50 2.61 -4.83
N ILE A 105 13.06 3.67 -5.50
CA ILE A 105 11.65 3.86 -5.84
C ILE A 105 11.29 3.20 -7.17
N ILE A 106 10.00 3.03 -7.42
CA ILE A 106 9.42 2.78 -8.74
C ILE A 106 8.68 4.06 -9.12
N LEU A 107 8.95 4.56 -10.33
CA LEU A 107 8.19 5.66 -10.90
C LEU A 107 7.08 5.03 -11.74
N ASN A 108 5.89 4.88 -11.18
CA ASN A 108 4.79 4.16 -11.84
C ASN A 108 4.43 4.84 -13.17
N GLY A 109 4.18 4.05 -14.22
CA GLY A 109 4.00 4.58 -15.57
C GLY A 109 5.31 5.07 -16.21
N GLY A 110 6.45 4.68 -15.65
CA GLY A 110 7.80 4.97 -16.17
C GLY A 110 8.36 6.29 -15.65
N LEU A 111 7.57 7.36 -15.67
CA LEU A 111 7.98 8.69 -15.18
C LEU A 111 7.20 9.14 -13.93
N GLY A 112 6.46 8.22 -13.30
CA GLY A 112 5.63 8.52 -12.15
C GLY A 112 4.28 9.11 -12.56
N SER A 113 3.89 9.02 -13.83
CA SER A 113 2.65 9.59 -14.36
C SER A 113 1.81 8.52 -15.02
N LEU A 114 0.54 8.46 -14.62
CA LEU A 114 -0.39 7.39 -14.96
C LEU A 114 -1.69 7.98 -15.47
N THR A 115 -2.19 7.48 -16.59
CA THR A 115 -3.55 7.80 -17.07
C THR A 115 -4.52 6.76 -16.55
N LEU A 116 -5.41 7.17 -15.65
CA LEU A 116 -6.42 6.33 -15.03
C LEU A 116 -7.68 6.14 -15.89
N GLY A 117 -7.61 6.50 -17.18
CA GLY A 117 -8.73 6.46 -18.11
C GLY A 117 -9.66 7.67 -18.01
N VAL A 118 -10.95 7.47 -18.32
CA VAL A 118 -11.98 8.51 -18.20
C VAL A 118 -12.54 8.46 -16.79
N THR A 119 -12.58 9.59 -16.09
CA THR A 119 -13.27 9.67 -14.79
C THR A 119 -14.06 10.97 -14.74
N LYS A 120 -15.32 10.89 -14.27
CA LYS A 120 -16.29 12.00 -14.27
C LYS A 120 -16.43 12.73 -15.63
N GLY A 121 -16.23 12.01 -16.74
CA GLY A 121 -16.30 12.56 -18.10
C GLY A 121 -15.10 13.42 -18.52
N GLN A 122 -14.03 13.45 -17.74
CA GLN A 122 -12.80 14.19 -18.06
C GLN A 122 -11.70 13.24 -18.56
N MET A 123 -10.92 13.71 -19.55
CA MET A 123 -9.76 13.03 -20.13
C MET A 123 -8.62 14.02 -20.44
N PRO A 124 -7.35 13.62 -20.20
CA PRO A 124 -6.92 12.43 -19.49
C PRO A 124 -7.07 12.59 -17.96
N ASN A 125 -7.58 11.58 -17.26
CA ASN A 125 -7.48 11.53 -15.80
C ASN A 125 -6.03 11.17 -15.41
N MET A 126 -5.21 12.20 -15.18
CA MET A 126 -3.79 12.06 -14.85
C MET A 126 -3.57 11.98 -13.35
N THR A 127 -2.92 10.91 -12.90
CA THR A 127 -2.41 10.79 -11.53
C THR A 127 -0.89 10.70 -11.55
N THR A 128 -0.27 11.13 -10.45
CA THR A 128 1.17 10.99 -10.22
C THR A 128 1.38 9.99 -9.10
N GLU A 129 2.27 9.04 -9.29
CA GLU A 129 2.51 7.96 -8.34
C GLU A 129 3.96 7.49 -8.35
N TRP A 130 4.50 7.26 -7.15
CA TRP A 130 5.71 6.49 -6.96
C TRP A 130 5.52 5.46 -5.84
N SER A 131 6.24 4.35 -5.95
CA SER A 131 6.24 3.26 -4.98
C SER A 131 7.61 3.09 -4.34
N MET A 132 7.62 2.75 -3.05
CA MET A 132 8.78 2.22 -2.34
C MET A 132 8.45 0.75 -1.98
N PRO A 133 9.03 -0.24 -2.66
CA PRO A 133 8.55 -1.61 -2.58
C PRO A 133 9.07 -2.43 -1.38
N SER A 134 10.24 -2.08 -0.83
CA SER A 134 10.92 -2.91 0.19
C SER A 134 11.41 -2.08 1.39
N GLY A 135 10.47 -1.52 2.15
CA GLY A 135 10.78 -0.77 3.36
C GLY A 135 11.06 -1.67 4.56
N VAL A 136 12.11 -1.39 5.33
CA VAL A 136 12.39 -2.10 6.59
C VAL A 136 11.23 -1.84 7.55
N THR A 137 10.55 -2.90 7.99
CA THR A 137 9.27 -2.81 8.72
C THR A 137 9.39 -3.38 10.11
N PHE A 138 8.89 -2.65 11.11
CA PHE A 138 8.92 -3.06 12.51
C PHE A 138 7.70 -2.50 13.25
N GLY A 139 7.45 -3.03 14.45
CA GLY A 139 6.28 -2.72 15.26
C GLY A 139 5.51 -3.98 15.62
N SER A 140 4.22 -3.82 15.87
CA SER A 140 3.34 -4.91 16.30
C SER A 140 1.94 -4.79 15.72
N PHE A 141 1.21 -5.90 15.75
CA PHE A 141 -0.21 -5.92 15.41
C PHE A 141 -0.98 -6.86 16.33
N HIS A 142 -2.23 -6.54 16.60
CA HIS A 142 -3.16 -7.39 17.34
C HIS A 142 -4.14 -8.02 16.36
N TRP A 143 -4.18 -9.36 16.35
CA TRP A 143 -5.03 -10.14 15.45
C TRP A 143 -5.48 -11.41 16.15
N ASN A 144 -6.76 -11.78 15.98
CA ASN A 144 -7.34 -12.98 16.60
C ASN A 144 -7.05 -13.11 18.11
N GLY A 145 -7.16 -11.99 18.85
CA GLY A 145 -6.95 -11.95 20.30
C GLY A 145 -5.48 -12.03 20.75
N THR A 146 -4.53 -12.06 19.82
CA THR A 146 -3.09 -12.17 20.11
C THR A 146 -2.34 -10.96 19.59
N THR A 147 -1.38 -10.46 20.37
CA THR A 147 -0.43 -9.45 19.90
C THR A 147 0.78 -10.13 19.30
N HIS A 148 1.11 -9.74 18.08
CA HIS A 148 2.17 -10.27 17.26
C HIS A 148 3.28 -9.24 17.09
N GLU A 149 4.50 -9.61 17.47
CA GLU A 149 5.70 -8.82 17.18
C GLU A 149 6.16 -9.10 15.74
N ILE A 150 6.55 -8.05 15.02
CA ILE A 150 7.04 -8.15 13.65
C ILE A 150 8.52 -8.60 13.66
N ASP A 151 8.82 -9.64 12.88
CA ASP A 151 10.20 -10.02 12.57
C ASP A 151 10.76 -9.07 11.51
N THR A 152 11.46 -8.02 11.96
CA THR A 152 12.04 -6.99 11.10
C THR A 152 12.97 -7.55 10.03
N ALA A 153 13.66 -8.68 10.29
CA ALA A 153 14.61 -9.25 9.34
C ALA A 153 13.92 -9.97 8.17
N ASN A 154 12.66 -10.40 8.37
CA ASN A 154 11.89 -11.20 7.42
C ASN A 154 10.58 -10.53 7.00
N SER A 155 10.42 -9.23 7.27
CA SER A 155 9.24 -8.44 6.97
C SER A 155 9.59 -7.19 6.17
N PHE A 156 8.70 -6.77 5.29
CA PHE A 156 8.89 -5.57 4.48
C PHE A 156 7.56 -4.90 4.15
N THR A 157 7.64 -3.62 3.76
CA THR A 157 6.50 -2.80 3.43
C THR A 157 6.64 -2.25 2.02
N TRP A 158 5.59 -2.42 1.22
CA TRP A 158 5.36 -1.66 0.00
C TRP A 158 4.53 -0.42 0.35
N TYR A 159 4.97 0.75 -0.10
CA TYR A 159 4.29 2.02 0.09
C TYR A 159 4.12 2.76 -1.23
N ASP A 160 2.90 3.20 -1.52
CA ASP A 160 2.57 4.07 -2.64
C ASP A 160 2.15 5.46 -2.18
N ARG A 161 2.80 6.44 -2.80
CA ARG A 161 2.37 7.82 -2.75
C ARG A 161 1.75 8.20 -4.09
N GLN A 162 0.44 8.41 -4.08
CA GLN A 162 -0.34 8.85 -5.23
C GLN A 162 -1.00 10.21 -4.95
N TRP A 163 -1.06 11.09 -5.95
CA TRP A 163 -1.78 12.36 -5.90
C TRP A 163 -2.17 12.85 -7.29
N GLY A 164 -3.15 13.76 -7.35
CA GLY A 164 -3.72 14.23 -8.60
C GLY A 164 -4.61 13.18 -9.26
N GLY A 165 -5.44 13.64 -10.19
CA GLY A 165 -6.45 12.81 -10.84
C GLY A 165 -7.61 12.44 -9.90
N ASP A 166 -8.68 11.93 -10.49
CA ASP A 166 -9.80 11.33 -9.79
C ASP A 166 -9.53 9.84 -9.53
N VAL A 167 -10.10 9.31 -8.45
CA VAL A 167 -10.06 7.88 -8.14
C VAL A 167 -10.96 7.13 -9.15
N PRO A 168 -10.47 6.06 -9.83
CA PRO A 168 -11.30 5.27 -10.73
C PRO A 168 -12.46 4.66 -9.98
N LYS A 169 -13.60 4.41 -10.64
CA LYS A 169 -14.74 3.78 -9.95
C LYS A 169 -14.38 2.37 -9.45
N ASN A 170 -13.69 1.59 -10.29
CA ASN A 170 -13.30 0.22 -10.03
C ASN A 170 -11.87 0.01 -10.54
N TRP A 171 -11.00 -0.52 -9.69
CA TRP A 171 -9.66 -0.90 -10.07
C TRP A 171 -9.16 -2.05 -9.18
N THR A 172 -8.13 -2.72 -9.68
CA THR A 172 -7.36 -3.72 -8.95
C THR A 172 -5.89 -3.31 -9.03
N TRP A 173 -5.21 -3.38 -7.90
CA TRP A 173 -3.80 -3.06 -7.79
C TRP A 173 -3.08 -4.06 -6.88
N PHE A 174 -1.87 -4.45 -7.28
CA PHE A 174 -0.96 -5.26 -6.46
C PHE A 174 0.50 -4.83 -6.68
N GLY A 175 1.25 -4.76 -5.57
CA GLY A 175 2.70 -4.79 -5.58
C GLY A 175 3.19 -6.21 -5.40
N LEU A 176 4.10 -6.68 -6.26
CA LEU A 176 4.62 -8.04 -6.24
C LEU A 176 6.14 -8.05 -6.24
N HIS A 177 6.72 -8.99 -5.50
CA HIS A 177 8.13 -9.28 -5.46
C HIS A 177 8.36 -10.65 -6.10
N VAL A 178 8.95 -10.67 -7.29
CA VAL A 178 9.14 -11.88 -8.09
C VAL A 178 10.62 -12.23 -8.10
N GLY A 179 10.99 -13.37 -7.51
CA GLY A 179 12.37 -13.84 -7.50
C GLY A 179 12.61 -14.89 -6.42
N SER A 180 13.87 -15.03 -5.99
CA SER A 180 14.22 -15.98 -4.94
C SER A 180 13.61 -15.56 -3.60
N PRO A 181 12.86 -16.43 -2.91
CA PRO A 181 12.20 -16.09 -1.65
C PRO A 181 13.17 -15.76 -0.51
N ASN A 182 14.46 -16.11 -0.67
CA ASN A 182 15.48 -15.90 0.35
C ASN A 182 16.38 -14.69 0.07
N ASP A 183 16.18 -13.96 -1.03
CA ASP A 183 17.00 -12.81 -1.40
C ASP A 183 16.14 -11.69 -2.00
N GLU A 184 15.50 -10.97 -1.10
CA GLU A 184 14.59 -9.86 -1.39
C GLU A 184 15.27 -8.70 -2.17
N ARG A 185 16.61 -8.61 -2.12
CA ARG A 185 17.38 -7.64 -2.91
C ARG A 185 17.45 -8.01 -4.40
N LYS A 186 17.26 -9.30 -4.71
CA LYS A 186 17.28 -9.85 -6.07
C LYS A 186 15.90 -10.08 -6.65
N THR A 187 14.83 -9.67 -5.96
CA THR A 187 13.48 -9.80 -6.50
C THR A 187 13.16 -8.64 -7.43
N THR A 188 12.58 -8.97 -8.58
CA THR A 188 11.96 -8.03 -9.50
C THR A 188 10.71 -7.46 -8.83
N LYS A 189 10.57 -6.13 -8.82
CA LYS A 189 9.42 -5.45 -8.23
C LYS A 189 8.41 -5.13 -9.32
N VAL A 190 7.15 -5.42 -9.08
CA VAL A 190 6.09 -5.23 -10.07
C VAL A 190 4.93 -4.49 -9.42
N SER A 191 4.61 -3.30 -9.94
CA SER A 191 3.37 -2.58 -9.63
C SER A 191 2.38 -2.85 -10.75
N LEU A 192 1.34 -3.63 -10.49
CA LEU A 192 0.36 -4.06 -11.47
C LEU A 192 -0.96 -3.32 -11.26
N TRP A 193 -1.50 -2.79 -12.35
CA TRP A 193 -2.77 -2.06 -12.37
C TRP A 193 -3.73 -2.69 -13.37
N ALA A 194 -4.98 -2.83 -12.96
CA ALA A 194 -6.11 -3.13 -13.82
C ALA A 194 -7.27 -2.18 -13.48
N ILE A 195 -7.69 -1.36 -14.44
CA ILE A 195 -8.65 -0.28 -14.25
C ILE A 195 -9.86 -0.53 -15.13
N ASP A 196 -11.02 -0.66 -14.49
CA ASP A 196 -12.30 -0.78 -15.17
C ASP A 196 -12.79 0.60 -15.58
N GLN A 197 -13.02 0.79 -16.88
CA GLN A 197 -13.50 2.05 -17.41
C GLN A 197 -14.97 2.27 -17.04
N THR A 198 -15.35 3.52 -16.77
CA THR A 198 -16.76 3.86 -16.47
C THR A 198 -17.65 3.77 -17.72
N ASP A 199 -17.06 3.88 -18.90
CA ASP A 199 -17.72 3.67 -20.18
C ASP A 199 -17.42 2.24 -20.67
N ASN A 200 -18.47 1.42 -20.80
CA ASN A 200 -18.37 0.03 -21.26
C ASN A 200 -17.88 -0.10 -22.72
N LEU A 201 -17.82 1.00 -23.47
CA LEU A 201 -17.25 1.05 -24.82
C LEU A 201 -15.73 1.18 -24.81
N LEU A 202 -15.12 1.54 -23.67
CA LEU A 202 -13.67 1.63 -23.53
C LEU A 202 -13.11 0.32 -22.95
N PRO A 203 -12.00 -0.20 -23.50
CA PRO A 203 -11.37 -1.39 -22.98
C PRO A 203 -10.80 -1.13 -21.58
N ARG A 204 -10.75 -2.18 -20.76
CA ARG A 204 -10.02 -2.18 -19.48
C ARG A 204 -8.57 -1.73 -19.71
N THR A 205 -8.07 -0.85 -18.85
CA THR A 205 -6.66 -0.44 -18.89
C THR A 205 -5.85 -1.34 -17.97
N GLN A 206 -4.86 -2.05 -18.52
CA GLN A 206 -4.02 -2.98 -17.75
C GLN A 206 -2.55 -2.77 -18.09
N PHE A 207 -1.74 -2.53 -17.08
CA PHE A 207 -0.30 -2.35 -17.24
C PHE A 207 0.45 -2.75 -15.97
N ALA A 208 1.74 -2.99 -16.13
CA ALA A 208 2.65 -3.16 -15.01
C ALA A 208 3.87 -2.26 -15.17
N THR A 209 4.27 -1.62 -14.08
CA THR A 209 5.60 -1.01 -13.97
C THR A 209 6.51 -2.01 -13.27
N ILE A 210 7.58 -2.41 -13.95
CA ILE A 210 8.50 -3.43 -13.47
C ILE A 210 9.85 -2.76 -13.21
N ARG A 211 10.40 -2.97 -12.00
CA ARG A 211 11.80 -2.67 -11.68
C ARG A 211 12.58 -3.97 -11.51
N LYS A 212 13.57 -4.17 -12.37
CA LYS A 212 14.46 -5.34 -12.31
C LYS A 212 15.50 -5.17 -11.19
N GLU A 213 16.21 -6.27 -10.89
CA GLU A 213 17.33 -6.29 -9.93
C GLU A 213 18.41 -5.25 -10.26
N ASP A 214 18.71 -5.04 -11.54
CA ASP A 214 19.69 -4.05 -12.01
C ASP A 214 19.21 -2.58 -11.88
N GLY A 215 18.01 -2.36 -11.35
CA GLY A 215 17.40 -1.05 -11.18
C GLY A 215 16.72 -0.49 -12.42
N SER A 216 16.84 -1.15 -13.58
CA SER A 216 16.13 -0.73 -14.80
C SER A 216 14.62 -0.83 -14.60
N GLN A 217 13.90 0.16 -15.16
CA GLN A 217 12.45 0.23 -15.11
C GLN A 217 11.85 0.14 -16.51
N LEU A 218 10.74 -0.58 -16.63
CA LEU A 218 9.95 -0.68 -17.86
C LEU A 218 8.47 -0.71 -17.53
N VAL A 219 7.67 -0.26 -18.49
CA VAL A 219 6.21 -0.35 -18.45
C VAL A 219 5.78 -1.33 -19.54
N VAL A 220 4.96 -2.30 -19.17
CA VAL A 220 4.42 -3.29 -20.10
C VAL A 220 2.90 -3.33 -20.03
N PRO A 221 2.22 -3.56 -21.16
CA PRO A 221 0.81 -3.94 -21.13
C PRO A 221 0.67 -5.31 -20.46
N VAL A 222 -0.41 -5.49 -19.71
CA VAL A 222 -0.78 -6.79 -19.12
C VAL A 222 -2.05 -7.27 -19.81
N VAL A 223 -2.05 -8.52 -20.27
CA VAL A 223 -3.19 -9.17 -20.92
C VAL A 223 -3.99 -10.01 -19.93
#